data_AF-A0A4R3E4E8-F1
#
_entry.id   AF-A0A4R3E4E8-F1
#
_cell.length_a   1.000
_cell.length_b   1.000
_cell.length_c   1.000
_cell.angle_alpha   90.00
_cell.angle_beta   90.00
_cell.angle_gamma   90.00
#
_symmetry.space_group_name_H-M   'P 1'
#
loop_
_entity.id
_entity.type
_entity.pdbx_description
1 polymer ?
#
loop_
_entity_poly.entity_id
_entity_poly.type
_entity_poly.pdbx_seq_one_letter_code
_entity_poly.pdbx_strand_id
1 'polypeptide(L)'
;MPCLPRGARFAALACLLALPLGACVSTASNPSAIRAAEFANLVSRSTACRAGYPRANTLEQFLAAERARGATPEQLASARSAYVGVSEADTINQGVKPQPCTADERAELKAKMARVRAGEFSF
;
A
#
# COMPACT_ATOMS: atom_id res chain seq x y z
N MET A 1 63.54 7.22 -0.21
CA MET A 1 62.70 6.31 -1.01
C MET A 1 62.20 5.19 -0.11
N PRO A 2 60.90 5.22 0.26
CA PRO A 2 60.10 4.01 0.11
C PRO A 2 58.84 4.31 -0.71
N CYS A 3 58.69 3.57 -1.80
CA CYS A 3 57.52 3.57 -2.67
C CYS A 3 56.33 2.90 -1.95
N LEU A 4 55.22 3.62 -1.82
CA LEU A 4 53.95 3.03 -1.41
C LEU A 4 53.45 2.06 -2.49
N PRO A 5 53.06 0.82 -2.14
CA PRO A 5 52.59 -0.15 -3.11
C PRO A 5 51.26 0.29 -3.72
N ARG A 6 51.26 0.38 -5.05
CA ARG A 6 50.14 0.79 -5.93
C ARG A 6 48.88 -0.10 -5.80
N GLY A 7 48.97 -1.20 -5.06
CA GLY A 7 47.88 -2.16 -4.81
C GLY A 7 46.90 -1.76 -3.70
N ALA A 8 47.25 -0.84 -2.80
CA ALA A 8 46.37 -0.47 -1.69
C ALA A 8 45.14 0.36 -2.13
N ARG A 9 45.21 1.04 -3.28
CA ARG A 9 44.12 1.88 -3.81
C ARG A 9 42.99 1.06 -4.43
N PHE A 10 43.27 -0.14 -4.96
CA PHE A 10 42.26 -0.99 -5.58
C PHE A 10 41.47 -1.82 -4.56
N ALA A 11 42.09 -2.19 -3.44
CA ALA A 11 41.39 -2.91 -2.36
C ALA A 11 40.35 -2.03 -1.64
N ALA A 12 40.60 -0.72 -1.51
CA ALA A 12 39.65 0.22 -0.91
C ALA A 12 38.39 0.46 -1.78
N LEU A 13 38.52 0.36 -3.11
CA LEU A 13 37.41 0.53 -4.05
C LEU A 13 36.51 -0.72 -4.14
N ALA A 14 37.04 -1.91 -3.89
CA ALA A 14 36.26 -3.14 -3.89
C ALA A 14 35.32 -3.26 -2.68
N CYS A 15 35.71 -2.73 -1.51
CA CYS A 15 34.86 -2.73 -0.31
C CYS A 15 33.65 -1.78 -0.42
N LEU A 16 33.66 -0.80 -1.34
CA LEU A 16 32.53 0.11 -1.57
C LEU A 16 31.47 -0.47 -2.52
N LEU A 17 31.80 -1.52 -3.28
CA LEU A 17 30.87 -2.23 -4.17
C LEU A 17 30.20 -3.44 -3.49
N ALA A 18 30.63 -3.76 -2.27
CA ALA A 18 30.06 -4.81 -1.43
C ALA A 18 29.14 -4.26 -0.34
N LEU A 19 28.70 -3.00 -0.42
CA LEU A 19 27.46 -2.61 0.24
C LEU A 19 26.34 -3.35 -0.49
N PRO A 20 25.62 -4.28 0.16
CA PRO A 20 24.41 -4.80 -0.43
C PRO A 20 23.48 -3.59 -0.59
N LEU A 21 23.35 -3.10 -1.82
CA LEU A 21 22.26 -2.20 -2.22
C LEU A 21 20.88 -2.85 -2.02
N GLY A 22 20.85 -4.12 -1.61
CA GLY A 22 19.78 -4.68 -0.80
C GLY A 22 19.85 -4.19 0.64
N ALA A 23 19.72 -2.89 0.87
CA ALA A 23 18.92 -2.47 2.02
C ALA A 23 17.53 -3.00 1.71
N CYS A 24 17.32 -4.26 2.10
CA CYS A 24 16.02 -4.87 2.14
C CYS A 24 15.12 -3.83 2.79
N VAL A 25 14.11 -3.37 2.06
CA VAL A 25 12.87 -2.88 2.65
C VAL A 25 12.28 -4.08 3.40
N SER A 26 12.92 -4.41 4.51
CA SER A 26 12.35 -5.10 5.63
C SER A 26 11.78 -4.00 6.51
N THR A 27 10.90 -3.16 5.97
CA THR A 27 9.79 -2.72 6.80
C THR A 27 9.21 -4.03 7.29
N ALA A 28 9.30 -4.31 8.60
CA ALA A 28 8.51 -5.36 9.22
C ALA A 28 7.15 -5.30 8.54
N SER A 29 6.82 -6.33 7.73
CA SER A 29 5.76 -6.23 6.74
C SER A 29 4.54 -5.75 7.47
N ASN A 30 4.10 -4.50 7.27
CA ASN A 30 2.99 -3.97 8.04
C ASN A 30 1.73 -4.51 7.37
N PRO A 31 1.12 -5.59 7.90
CA PRO A 31 0.00 -6.23 7.21
C PRO A 31 -1.20 -5.28 7.15
N SER A 32 -1.32 -4.36 8.13
CA SER A 32 -2.36 -3.33 8.14
C SER A 32 -2.18 -2.33 7.01
N ALA A 33 -0.94 -1.96 6.66
CA ALA A 33 -0.66 -1.08 5.52
C ALA A 33 -0.94 -1.74 4.18
N ILE A 34 -0.61 -3.03 4.03
CA ILE A 34 -0.91 -3.80 2.81
C ILE A 34 -2.44 -3.89 2.63
N ARG A 35 -3.18 -4.32 3.65
CA ARG A 35 -4.65 -4.39 3.60
C ARG A 35 -5.29 -3.02 3.38
N ALA A 36 -4.70 -1.94 3.90
CA ALA A 36 -5.19 -0.58 3.68
C ALA A 36 -5.01 -0.14 2.21
N ALA A 37 -3.90 -0.52 1.57
CA ALA A 37 -3.68 -0.28 0.15
C ALA A 37 -4.66 -1.09 -0.72
N GLU A 38 -4.90 -2.35 -0.40
CA GLU A 38 -5.93 -3.18 -1.05
C GLU A 38 -7.32 -2.58 -0.89
N PHE A 39 -7.64 -2.12 0.32
CA PHE A 39 -8.90 -1.44 0.59
C PHE A 39 -9.06 -0.16 -0.25
N ALA A 40 -8.02 0.68 -0.35
CA ALA A 40 -8.04 1.89 -1.17
C ALA A 40 -8.24 1.56 -2.66
N ASN A 41 -7.51 0.55 -3.18
CA ASN A 41 -7.67 0.08 -4.56
C ASN A 41 -9.10 -0.44 -4.83
N LEU A 42 -9.69 -1.19 -3.89
CA LEU A 42 -11.08 -1.64 -3.99
C LEU A 42 -12.05 -0.45 -4.05
N VAL A 43 -11.89 0.53 -3.17
CA VAL A 43 -12.72 1.74 -3.16
C VAL A 43 -12.61 2.46 -4.50
N SER A 44 -11.39 2.70 -4.97
CA SER A 44 -11.10 3.37 -6.24
C SER A 44 -11.73 2.65 -7.44
N ARG A 45 -11.52 1.34 -7.55
CA ARG A 45 -12.12 0.57 -8.65
C ARG A 45 -13.64 0.56 -8.55
N SER A 46 -14.20 0.46 -7.33
CA SER A 46 -15.64 0.48 -7.11
C SER A 46 -16.29 1.82 -7.47
N THR A 47 -15.64 2.95 -7.16
CA THR A 47 -16.13 4.28 -7.50
C THR A 47 -16.05 4.51 -9.02
N ALA A 48 -14.93 4.15 -9.65
CA ALA A 48 -14.77 4.20 -11.11
C ALA A 48 -15.84 3.38 -11.84
N CYS A 49 -16.16 2.18 -11.33
CA CYS A 49 -17.17 1.29 -11.92
C CYS A 49 -18.62 1.62 -11.54
N ARG A 50 -18.87 2.65 -10.72
CA ARG A 50 -20.17 2.94 -10.09
C ARG A 50 -20.77 1.72 -9.37
N ALA A 51 -19.91 0.86 -8.82
CA ALA A 51 -20.28 -0.35 -8.10
C ALA A 51 -20.54 -0.08 -6.60
N GLY A 52 -20.13 1.09 -6.11
CA GLY A 52 -20.38 1.53 -4.75
C GLY A 52 -19.39 2.59 -4.30
N TYR A 53 -19.72 3.22 -3.18
CA TYR A 53 -18.91 4.22 -2.49
C TYR A 53 -18.77 3.83 -1.02
N PRO A 54 -17.61 4.05 -0.38
CA PRO A 54 -17.47 3.90 1.05
C PRO A 54 -18.37 4.92 1.77
N ARG A 55 -18.83 4.59 2.98
CA ARG A 55 -19.42 5.57 3.90
C ARG A 55 -18.31 6.43 4.53
N ALA A 56 -18.66 7.60 5.04
CA ALA A 56 -17.73 8.52 5.70
C ALA A 56 -16.93 7.86 6.84
N ASN A 57 -17.51 6.89 7.56
CA ASN A 57 -16.88 6.19 8.67
C ASN A 57 -16.17 4.88 8.29
N THR A 58 -16.11 4.51 7.00
CA THR A 58 -15.58 3.20 6.58
C THR A 58 -14.10 3.04 6.91
N LEU A 59 -13.31 4.09 6.75
CA LEU A 59 -11.88 4.07 7.12
C LEU A 59 -11.69 3.85 8.62
N GLU A 60 -12.49 4.51 9.46
CA GLU A 60 -12.42 4.32 10.91
C GLU A 60 -12.87 2.92 11.33
N GLN A 61 -13.87 2.35 10.66
CA GLN A 61 -14.26 0.95 10.87
C GLN A 61 -13.15 -0.03 10.47
N PHE A 62 -12.46 0.23 9.34
CA PHE A 62 -11.30 -0.55 8.92
C PHE A 62 -10.18 -0.50 9.97
N LEU A 63 -9.83 0.71 10.45
CA LEU A 63 -8.81 0.89 11.48
C LEU A 63 -9.21 0.25 12.82
N ALA A 64 -10.50 0.25 13.16
CA ALA A 64 -11.01 -0.47 14.33
C ALA A 64 -10.87 -2.00 14.16
N ALA A 65 -11.13 -2.53 12.97
CA ALA A 65 -10.91 -3.95 12.66
C ALA A 65 -9.43 -4.33 12.71
N GLU A 66 -8.53 -3.48 12.21
CA GLU A 66 -7.07 -3.69 12.34
C GLU A 66 -6.61 -3.65 13.81
N ARG A 67 -7.17 -2.74 14.61
CA ARG A 67 -6.91 -2.71 16.06
C ARG A 67 -7.38 -3.99 16.73
N ALA A 68 -8.55 -4.51 16.36
CA ALA A 68 -9.05 -5.79 16.86
C ALA A 68 -8.17 -6.99 16.44
N ARG A 69 -7.43 -6.87 15.33
CA ARG A 69 -6.41 -7.83 14.88
C ARG A 69 -5.06 -7.67 15.61
N GLY A 70 -4.96 -6.75 16.57
CA GLY A 70 -3.75 -6.51 17.36
C GLY A 70 -2.75 -5.55 16.73
N ALA A 71 -3.15 -4.75 15.73
CA ALA A 71 -2.27 -3.75 15.12
C ALA A 71 -1.83 -2.69 16.14
N THR A 72 -0.53 -2.37 16.16
CA THR A 72 0.02 -1.32 17.02
C THR A 72 -0.38 0.08 16.52
N PRO A 73 -0.28 1.14 17.35
CA PRO A 73 -0.55 2.51 16.91
C PRO A 73 0.26 2.93 15.68
N GLU A 74 1.52 2.53 15.59
CA GLU A 74 2.41 2.80 14.44
C GLU A 74 1.91 2.09 13.18
N GLN A 75 1.45 0.84 13.33
CA GLN A 75 0.88 0.06 12.24
C GLN A 75 -0.42 0.68 11.73
N LEU A 76 -1.28 1.16 12.64
CA LEU A 76 -2.52 1.87 12.29
C LEU A 76 -2.25 3.22 11.61
N ALA A 77 -1.24 3.97 12.07
CA ALA A 77 -0.83 5.21 11.43
C ALA A 77 -0.30 4.96 10.01
N SER A 78 0.53 3.94 9.84
CA SER A 78 1.02 3.51 8.53
C SER A 78 -0.10 2.98 7.63
N ALA A 79 -1.11 2.29 8.18
CA ALA A 79 -2.30 1.88 7.44
C ALA A 79 -3.13 3.07 6.94
N ARG A 80 -3.36 4.07 7.79
CA ARG A 80 -4.04 5.31 7.39
C ARG A 80 -3.25 6.03 6.30
N SER A 81 -1.92 6.15 6.46
CA SER A 81 -1.06 6.79 5.46
C SER A 81 -1.11 6.05 4.12
N ALA A 82 -1.09 4.72 4.12
CA ALA A 82 -1.20 3.91 2.90
C ALA A 82 -2.56 4.12 2.19
N TYR A 83 -3.67 4.08 2.93
CA TYR A 83 -5.00 4.30 2.36
C TYR A 83 -5.13 5.70 1.73
N VAL A 84 -4.67 6.73 2.43
CA VAL A 84 -4.71 8.12 1.94
C VAL A 84 -3.82 8.28 0.72
N GLY A 85 -2.57 7.79 0.76
CA GLY A 85 -1.64 7.92 -0.36
C GLY A 85 -2.14 7.28 -1.65
N VAL A 86 -2.75 6.10 -1.57
CA VAL A 86 -3.39 5.46 -2.74
C VAL A 86 -4.61 6.26 -3.21
N SER A 87 -5.49 6.68 -2.30
CA SER A 87 -6.68 7.46 -2.63
C SER A 87 -6.36 8.82 -3.27
N GLU A 88 -5.28 9.47 -2.81
CA GLU A 88 -4.77 10.72 -3.36
C GLU A 88 -4.12 10.49 -4.74
N ALA A 89 -3.31 9.44 -4.90
CA ALA A 89 -2.76 9.07 -6.20
C ALA A 89 -3.87 8.83 -7.23
N ASP A 90 -4.95 8.16 -6.83
CA ASP A 90 -6.12 7.96 -7.69
C ASP A 90 -6.89 9.25 -8.00
N THR A 91 -6.88 10.21 -7.08
CA THR A 91 -7.48 11.55 -7.28
C THR A 91 -6.62 12.42 -8.21
N ILE A 92 -5.30 12.26 -8.19
CA ILE A 92 -4.39 12.93 -9.14
C ILE A 92 -4.53 12.33 -10.53
N ASN A 93 -4.71 11.00 -10.62
CA ASN A 93 -4.87 10.28 -11.88
C ASN A 93 -6.25 10.43 -12.54
N GLN A 94 -7.13 11.33 -12.05
CA GLN A 94 -8.47 11.56 -12.61
C GLN A 94 -8.46 12.08 -14.06
N GLY A 95 -7.31 12.54 -14.57
CA GLY A 95 -7.11 12.86 -15.99
C GLY A 95 -6.99 11.63 -16.89
N VAL A 96 -6.79 10.44 -16.33
CA VAL A 96 -6.77 9.16 -17.05
C VAL A 96 -8.20 8.63 -17.12
N LYS A 97 -8.69 8.43 -18.34
CA LYS A 97 -10.04 7.86 -18.55
C LYS A 97 -10.12 6.48 -17.86
N PRO A 98 -11.05 6.26 -16.91
CA PRO A 98 -11.16 4.98 -16.22
C PRO A 98 -11.40 3.86 -17.23
N GLN A 99 -10.70 2.73 -17.05
CA GLN A 99 -10.95 1.54 -17.86
C GLN A 99 -12.41 1.12 -17.71
N PRO A 100 -13.09 0.74 -18.81
CA PRO A 100 -14.47 0.28 -18.76
C PRO A 100 -14.57 -0.93 -17.82
N CYS A 101 -15.68 -1.03 -17.11
CA CYS A 101 -15.95 -2.16 -16.23
C CYS A 101 -16.96 -3.10 -16.87
N THR A 102 -16.68 -4.40 -16.83
CA THR A 102 -17.63 -5.40 -17.29
C THR A 102 -18.81 -5.52 -16.32
N ALA A 103 -19.91 -6.15 -16.76
CA ALA A 103 -21.06 -6.38 -15.89
C ALA A 103 -20.69 -7.29 -14.69
N ASP A 104 -19.88 -8.32 -14.95
CA ASP A 104 -19.43 -9.27 -13.94
C ASP A 104 -18.51 -8.62 -12.91
N GLU A 105 -17.54 -7.81 -13.36
CA GLU A 105 -16.66 -7.05 -12.48
C GLU A 105 -17.47 -6.09 -11.59
N ARG A 106 -18.44 -5.38 -12.18
CA ARG A 106 -19.31 -4.48 -11.41
C ARG A 106 -20.11 -5.25 -10.35
N ALA A 107 -20.62 -6.44 -10.67
CA ALA A 107 -21.36 -7.27 -9.73
C ALA A 107 -20.45 -7.72 -8.56
N GLU A 108 -19.23 -8.15 -8.86
CA GLU A 108 -18.24 -8.54 -7.85
C GLU A 108 -17.86 -7.37 -6.93
N LEU A 109 -17.54 -6.21 -7.51
CA LEU A 109 -17.21 -5.00 -6.77
C LEU A 109 -18.38 -4.55 -5.87
N LYS A 110 -19.61 -4.66 -6.36
CA LYS A 110 -20.82 -4.33 -5.59
C LYS A 110 -20.97 -5.26 -4.38
N ALA A 111 -20.72 -6.55 -4.55
CA ALA A 111 -20.73 -7.52 -3.46
C ALA A 111 -19.61 -7.24 -2.43
N LYS A 112 -18.39 -6.96 -2.88
CA LYS A 112 -17.27 -6.58 -2.00
C LYS A 112 -17.58 -5.30 -1.22
N MET A 113 -18.10 -4.27 -1.88
CA MET A 113 -18.48 -3.02 -1.21
C MET A 113 -19.65 -3.17 -0.25
N ALA A 114 -20.57 -4.10 -0.49
CA ALA A 114 -21.64 -4.41 0.47
C ALA A 114 -21.06 -4.99 1.77
N ARG A 115 -20.09 -5.90 1.69
CA ARG A 115 -19.36 -6.44 2.86
C ARG A 115 -18.58 -5.37 3.61
N VAL A 116 -17.82 -4.55 2.88
CA VAL A 116 -17.11 -3.39 3.46
C VAL A 116 -18.05 -2.48 4.24
N ARG A 117 -19.25 -2.21 3.70
CA ARG A 117 -20.29 -1.41 4.38
C ARG A 117 -20.91 -2.15 5.57
N ALA A 118 -20.83 -3.47 5.64
CA ALA A 118 -21.22 -4.22 6.83
C ALA A 118 -20.11 -4.25 7.90
N GLY A 119 -18.95 -3.64 7.64
CA GLY A 119 -17.80 -3.67 8.53
C GLY A 119 -16.91 -4.90 8.34
N GLU A 120 -17.10 -5.65 7.25
CA GLU A 120 -16.29 -6.82 6.93
C GLU A 120 -15.12 -6.44 6.02
N PHE A 121 -13.91 -6.58 6.54
CA PHE A 121 -12.66 -6.23 5.86
C PHE A 121 -11.78 -7.46 5.63
N SER A 122 -12.36 -8.50 5.03
CA SER A 122 -11.63 -9.69 4.57
C SER A 122 -11.10 -9.43 3.16
N PHE A 123 -9.85 -8.98 3.10
CA PHE A 123 -9.06 -8.85 1.87
C PHE A 123 -8.03 -9.98 1.85
#